data_AF-A0A4U6VBM2-F1
#
_entry.id   AF-A0A4U6VBM2-F1
#
_cell.length_a   1.000
_cell.length_b   1.000
_cell.length_c   1.000
_cell.angle_alpha   90.00
_cell.angle_beta   90.00
_cell.angle_gamma   90.00
#
_symmetry.space_group_name_H-M   'P 1'
#
loop_
_entity.id
_entity.type
_entity.pdbx_description
1 polymer ?
#
loop_
_entity_poly.entity_id
_entity_poly.type
_entity_poly.pdbx_seq_one_letter_code
_entity_poly.pdbx_strand_id
1 'polypeptide(L)'
;MRSALRTQEAMFNCRHSSGGDSGCSYARHVWLLVSNWTQGVIKVPKINEADIEEWWKRSLGAVTAKERRSTAAILMFSAWNIRKERNRRVFEGESLCPYQVFSMIQNVYIITSLFVVKIENI
;
A
#
# COMPACT_ATOMS: atom_id res chain seq x y z
N MET A 1 18.69 -1.51 -0.44
CA MET A 1 17.49 -1.23 0.39
C MET A 1 17.06 0.23 0.41
N ARG A 2 17.95 1.22 0.64
CA ARG A 2 17.58 2.66 0.62
C ARG A 2 17.06 3.19 -0.74
N SER A 3 17.46 2.58 -1.85
CA SER A 3 16.98 2.94 -3.20
C SER A 3 15.49 2.55 -3.42
N ALA A 4 15.07 1.38 -2.91
CA ALA A 4 13.67 0.96 -2.99
C ALA A 4 12.75 1.89 -2.16
N LEU A 5 13.21 2.33 -0.99
CA LEU A 5 12.48 3.27 -0.11
C LEU A 5 12.34 4.67 -0.72
N ARG A 6 13.39 5.21 -1.37
CA ARG A 6 13.29 6.50 -2.09
C ARG A 6 12.32 6.47 -3.26
N THR A 7 12.14 5.31 -3.88
CA THR A 7 11.14 5.13 -4.94
C THR A 7 9.71 5.01 -4.35
N GLN A 8 9.59 4.67 -3.07
CA GLN A 8 8.34 4.48 -2.33
C GLN A 8 7.75 5.76 -1.74
N GLU A 9 8.55 6.76 -1.33
CA GLU A 9 8.02 8.05 -0.83
C GLU A 9 7.11 8.74 -1.87
N ALA A 10 7.47 8.62 -3.16
CA ALA A 10 6.66 9.11 -4.27
C ALA A 10 5.40 8.27 -4.55
N MET A 11 5.19 7.11 -3.90
CA MET A 11 4.00 6.26 -4.06
C MET A 11 2.83 6.68 -3.16
N PHE A 12 3.13 7.34 -2.04
CA PHE A 12 2.13 7.71 -1.03
C PHE A 12 1.73 9.19 -1.09
N ASN A 13 2.65 10.06 -1.52
CA ASN A 13 2.39 11.48 -1.63
C ASN A 13 1.82 11.82 -3.01
N CYS A 14 0.53 12.17 -3.07
CA CYS A 14 0.00 12.93 -4.19
C CYS A 14 0.60 14.34 -4.09
N ARG A 15 1.64 14.61 -4.88
CA ARG A 15 2.23 15.95 -4.99
C ARG A 15 1.22 16.82 -5.76
N HIS A 16 0.35 17.52 -5.05
CA HIS A 16 -0.39 18.63 -5.64
C HIS A 16 0.53 19.85 -5.71
N SER A 17 0.70 20.40 -6.92
CA SER A 17 1.06 21.81 -7.06
C SER A 17 -0.05 22.64 -6.41
N SER A 18 0.37 23.62 -5.62
CA SER A 18 -0.41 24.78 -5.14
C SER A 18 -1.66 24.52 -4.27
N GLY A 19 -1.50 24.78 -2.96
CA GLY A 19 -2.50 25.41 -2.10
C GLY A 19 -3.69 24.56 -1.64
N GLY A 20 -3.71 24.20 -0.35
CA GLY A 20 -4.92 23.78 0.37
C GLY A 20 -4.93 22.31 0.78
N ASP A 21 -5.04 22.08 2.09
CA ASP A 21 -5.12 20.78 2.76
C ASP A 21 -5.99 19.74 2.05
N SER A 22 -5.38 18.71 1.48
CA SER A 22 -5.97 17.38 1.39
C SER A 22 -4.93 16.36 0.92
N GLY A 23 -4.46 15.51 1.83
CA GLY A 23 -3.84 14.25 1.40
C GLY A 23 -4.80 13.53 0.43
N CYS A 24 -4.25 12.91 -0.61
CA CYS A 24 -5.01 12.26 -1.67
C CYS A 24 -6.19 11.41 -1.15
N SER A 25 -7.43 11.91 -1.32
CA SER A 25 -8.65 11.21 -0.86
C SER A 25 -8.72 9.78 -1.39
N TYR A 26 -8.26 9.58 -2.64
CA TYR A 26 -8.19 8.28 -3.29
C TYR A 26 -7.27 7.28 -2.60
N ALA A 27 -5.99 7.62 -2.42
CA ALA A 27 -5.01 6.71 -1.81
C ALA A 27 -5.41 6.37 -0.37
N ARG A 28 -5.93 7.35 0.37
CA ARG A 28 -6.44 7.15 1.74
C ARG A 28 -7.60 6.17 1.78
N HIS A 29 -8.54 6.22 0.82
CA HIS A 29 -9.61 5.24 0.72
C HIS A 29 -9.09 3.83 0.45
N VAL A 30 -8.11 3.65 -0.44
CA VAL A 30 -7.50 2.33 -0.68
C VAL A 30 -6.82 1.82 0.59
N TRP A 31 -6.05 2.66 1.30
CA TRP A 31 -5.43 2.30 2.56
C TRP A 31 -6.44 1.96 3.67
N LEU A 32 -7.59 2.63 3.70
CA LEU A 32 -8.67 2.30 4.63
C LEU A 32 -9.25 0.91 4.35
N LEU A 33 -9.47 0.57 3.08
CA LEU A 33 -9.92 -0.77 2.68
C LEU A 33 -8.89 -1.85 3.09
N VAL A 34 -7.59 -1.59 2.87
CA VAL A 34 -6.50 -2.49 3.29
C VAL A 34 -6.44 -2.62 4.82
N SER A 35 -6.59 -1.52 5.55
CA SER A 35 -6.65 -1.52 7.02
C SER A 35 -7.82 -2.36 7.52
N ASN A 36 -9.01 -2.18 6.96
CA ASN A 36 -10.20 -2.95 7.35
C ASN A 36 -10.02 -4.45 7.06
N TRP A 37 -9.51 -4.79 5.88
CA TRP A 37 -9.25 -6.17 5.49
C TRP A 37 -8.23 -6.87 6.39
N THR A 38 -7.21 -6.13 6.82
CA THR A 38 -6.18 -6.63 7.74
C THR A 38 -6.54 -6.47 9.21
N GLN A 39 -7.82 -6.19 9.53
CA GLN A 39 -8.33 -6.00 10.89
C GLN A 39 -7.51 -4.96 11.69
N GLY A 40 -7.01 -3.95 10.99
CA GLY A 40 -6.22 -2.86 11.56
C GLY A 40 -4.77 -3.22 11.89
N VAL A 41 -4.23 -4.35 11.42
CA VAL A 41 -2.79 -4.63 11.49
C VAL A 41 -2.00 -3.57 10.72
N ILE A 42 -2.43 -3.26 9.49
CA ILE A 42 -1.88 -2.13 8.73
C ILE A 42 -2.70 -0.90 9.03
N LYS A 43 -2.10 0.10 9.66
CA LYS A 43 -2.75 1.38 9.95
C LYS A 43 -2.71 2.30 8.73
N VAL A 44 -3.81 3.02 8.49
CA VAL A 44 -3.85 4.08 7.47
C VAL A 44 -2.80 5.16 7.79
N PRO A 45 -1.93 5.56 6.84
CA PRO A 45 -1.01 6.67 7.02
C PRO A 45 -1.75 7.96 7.45
N LYS A 46 -1.17 8.72 8.38
CA LYS A 46 -1.71 10.03 8.76
C LYS A 46 -1.57 11.02 7.60
N ILE A 47 -2.46 12.01 7.53
CA ILE A 47 -2.46 13.03 6.46
C ILE A 47 -1.15 13.83 6.45
N ASN A 48 -0.56 14.04 7.63
CA ASN A 48 0.72 14.73 7.82
C ASN A 48 1.81 13.76 8.34
N GLU A 49 1.79 12.51 7.89
CA GLU A 49 2.85 11.55 8.23
C GLU A 49 4.17 12.03 7.59
N ALA A 50 4.98 12.75 8.38
CA ALA A 50 6.19 13.42 7.91
C ALA A 50 7.29 12.41 7.50
N ASP A 51 7.27 11.22 8.09
CA ASP A 51 8.21 10.14 7.81
C ASP A 51 7.47 8.83 7.47
N ILE A 52 7.38 8.55 6.16
CA ILE A 52 6.80 7.32 5.64
C ILE A 52 7.66 6.11 6.00
N GLU A 53 8.98 6.27 6.06
CA GLU A 53 9.90 5.21 6.47
C GLU A 53 9.63 4.83 7.93
N GLU A 54 9.39 5.81 8.80
CA GLU A 54 8.99 5.58 10.19
C GLU A 54 7.63 4.87 10.27
N TRP A 55 6.62 5.32 9.53
CA TRP A 55 5.32 4.62 9.48
C TRP A 55 5.46 3.17 9.01
N TRP A 56 6.30 2.92 8.00
CA TRP A 56 6.56 1.58 7.50
C TRP A 56 7.26 0.72 8.54
N LYS A 57 8.30 1.25 9.20
CA LYS A 57 9.00 0.59 10.31
C LYS A 57 8.04 0.27 11.46
N ARG A 58 7.18 1.21 11.86
CA ARG A 58 6.16 1.00 12.89
C ARG A 58 5.19 -0.12 12.50
N SER A 59 4.73 -0.12 11.25
CA SER A 59 3.81 -1.15 10.74
C SER A 59 4.42 -2.56 10.78
N LEU A 60 5.72 -2.70 10.47
CA LEU A 60 6.42 -3.99 10.55
C LEU A 60 6.92 -4.37 11.95
N GLY A 61 7.15 -3.37 12.81
CA GLY A 61 7.55 -3.55 14.20
C GLY A 61 6.39 -3.97 15.12
N ALA A 62 5.15 -3.64 14.73
CA ALA A 62 3.95 -3.95 15.49
C ALA A 62 3.45 -5.41 15.33
N VAL A 63 4.08 -6.20 14.46
CA VAL A 63 3.68 -7.59 14.15
C VAL A 63 4.77 -8.59 14.56
N THR A 64 4.38 -9.85 14.73
CA THR A 64 5.33 -10.92 15.06
C THR A 64 6.31 -11.19 13.90
N ALA A 65 7.44 -11.86 14.19
CA ALA A 65 8.40 -12.25 13.16
C ALA A 65 7.76 -13.11 12.05
N LYS A 66 6.80 -13.98 12.41
CA LYS A 66 6.05 -14.84 11.49
C LYS A 66 5.16 -14.01 10.54
N GLU A 67 4.55 -12.94 11.03
CA GLU A 67 3.63 -12.09 10.27
C GLU A 67 4.33 -10.96 9.51
N ARG A 68 5.59 -10.67 9.84
CA ARG A 68 6.34 -9.56 9.24
C ARG A 68 6.47 -9.69 7.72
N ARG A 69 6.68 -10.90 7.21
CA ARG A 69 6.81 -11.16 5.77
C ARG A 69 5.50 -10.90 5.01
N SER A 70 4.38 -11.43 5.51
CA SER A 70 3.05 -11.22 4.91
C SER A 70 2.64 -9.75 4.99
N THR A 71 2.87 -9.10 6.13
CA THR A 71 2.59 -7.67 6.32
C THR A 71 3.41 -6.81 5.35
N ALA A 72 4.71 -7.09 5.20
CA ALA A 72 5.55 -6.40 4.22
C ALA A 72 5.05 -6.60 2.79
N ALA A 73 4.63 -7.82 2.43
CA ALA A 73 4.07 -8.11 1.11
C ALA A 73 2.81 -7.27 0.85
N ILE A 74 1.85 -7.23 1.78
CA ILE A 74 0.62 -6.44 1.65
C ILE A 74 0.95 -4.95 1.50
N LEU A 75 1.85 -4.42 2.32
CA LEU A 75 2.29 -3.02 2.21
C LEU A 75 2.89 -2.71 0.83
N MET A 76 3.78 -3.57 0.33
CA MET A 76 4.41 -3.40 -0.99
C MET A 76 3.40 -3.48 -2.13
N PHE A 77 2.54 -4.49 -2.14
CA PHE A 77 1.52 -4.64 -3.19
C PHE A 77 0.52 -3.48 -3.17
N SER A 78 0.15 -3.00 -1.99
CA SER A 78 -0.75 -1.85 -1.85
C SER A 78 -0.13 -0.58 -2.41
N ALA A 79 1.10 -0.25 -1.99
CA ALA A 79 1.83 0.92 -2.50
C ALA A 79 2.06 0.85 -4.02
N TRP A 80 2.39 -0.34 -4.54
CA TRP A 80 2.55 -0.57 -5.96
C TRP A 80 1.27 -0.33 -6.76
N ASN A 81 0.14 -0.92 -6.35
CA ASN A 81 -1.12 -0.78 -7.08
C ASN A 81 -1.66 0.66 -7.01
N ILE A 82 -1.48 1.36 -5.89
CA ILE A 82 -1.83 2.78 -5.77
C ILE A 82 -1.00 3.63 -6.73
N ARG A 83 0.31 3.40 -6.82
CA ARG A 83 1.17 4.11 -7.78
C ARG A 83 0.78 3.78 -9.22
N LYS A 84 0.49 2.51 -9.52
CA LYS A 84 0.07 2.07 -10.85
C LYS A 84 -1.24 2.77 -11.26
N GLU A 85 -2.19 2.87 -10.35
CA GLU A 85 -3.44 3.60 -10.59
C GLU A 85 -3.23 5.09 -10.83
N ARG A 86 -2.35 5.74 -10.06
CA ARG A 86 -2.00 7.15 -10.32
C ARG A 86 -1.41 7.30 -11.73
N ASN A 87 -0.52 6.40 -12.13
CA ASN A 87 0.06 6.42 -13.47
C ASN A 87 -1.01 6.23 -14.55
N ARG A 88 -1.94 5.27 -14.37
CA ARG A 88 -3.09 5.06 -15.28
C ARG A 88 -3.88 6.36 -15.48
N ARG A 89 -4.21 7.04 -14.38
CA ARG A 89 -4.96 8.31 -14.42
C ARG A 89 -4.26 9.41 -15.19
N VAL A 90 -2.94 9.52 -15.03
CA VAL A 90 -2.15 10.60 -15.63
C VAL A 90 -1.83 10.31 -17.10
N PHE A 91 -1.49 9.05 -17.43
CA PHE A 91 -0.95 8.70 -18.75
C PHE A 91 -1.97 8.05 -19.68
N GLU A 92 -2.95 7.32 -19.14
CA GLU A 92 -3.96 6.61 -19.93
C GLU A 92 -5.30 7.35 -19.93
N GLY A 93 -5.49 8.33 -19.02
CA GLY A 93 -6.76 9.03 -18.85
C GLY A 93 -7.88 8.17 -18.25
N GLU A 94 -7.56 6.93 -17.86
CA GLU A 94 -8.49 5.99 -17.25
C GLU A 94 -8.44 6.04 -15.73
N SER A 95 -9.52 5.64 -15.06
CA SER A 95 -9.63 5.65 -13.61
C SER A 95 -10.38 4.42 -13.10
N LEU A 96 -9.79 3.71 -12.16
CA LEU A 96 -10.47 2.68 -11.38
C LEU A 96 -11.00 3.29 -10.08
N CYS A 97 -12.09 2.76 -9.53
CA CYS A 97 -12.52 3.15 -8.20
C CYS A 97 -11.61 2.53 -7.12
N PRO A 98 -11.53 3.09 -5.90
CA PRO A 98 -10.66 2.58 -4.84
C PRO A 98 -10.86 1.09 -4.54
N TYR A 99 -12.12 0.63 -4.62
CA TYR A 99 -12.48 -0.76 -4.39
C TYR A 99 -11.90 -1.71 -5.46
N GLN A 100 -11.87 -1.30 -6.73
CA GLN A 100 -11.27 -2.11 -7.80
C GLN A 100 -9.76 -2.28 -7.60
N VAL A 101 -9.06 -1.20 -7.21
CA VAL A 101 -7.62 -1.28 -6.86
C VAL A 101 -7.39 -2.16 -5.64
N PHE A 102 -8.24 -2.05 -4.62
CA PHE A 102 -8.21 -2.92 -3.45
C PHE A 102 -8.42 -4.39 -3.81
N SER A 103 -9.38 -4.71 -4.68
CA SER A 103 -9.61 -6.08 -5.15
C SER A 103 -8.37 -6.66 -5.85
N MET A 104 -7.66 -5.86 -6.66
CA MET A 104 -6.38 -6.27 -7.26
C MET A 104 -5.32 -6.60 -6.20
N ILE A 105 -5.21 -5.79 -5.15
CA ILE A 105 -4.28 -6.02 -4.04
C ILE A 105 -4.58 -7.35 -3.33
N GLN A 106 -5.86 -7.58 -2.97
CA GLN A 106 -6.27 -8.82 -2.31
C GLN A 106 -5.99 -10.05 -3.18
N ASN A 107 -6.36 -10.00 -4.47
CA ASN A 107 -6.18 -11.12 -5.39
C ASN A 107 -4.71 -11.49 -5.56
N VAL A 108 -3.83 -10.49 -5.77
CA VAL A 108 -2.38 -10.73 -5.91
C VAL A 108 -1.79 -11.32 -4.63
N TYR A 109 -2.19 -10.82 -3.46
CA TYR A 109 -1.73 -11.37 -2.19
C TYR A 109 -2.23 -12.81 -1.95
N ILE A 110 -3.52 -13.08 -2.18
CA ILE A 110 -4.09 -14.43 -1.99
C ILE A 110 -3.39 -15.43 -2.91
N ILE A 111 -3.26 -15.10 -4.21
CA ILE A 111 -2.61 -15.99 -5.18
C ILE A 111 -1.16 -16.25 -4.77
N THR A 112 -0.39 -15.21 -4.41
CA THR A 112 1.00 -15.39 -4.00
C THR A 112 1.13 -16.15 -2.68
N SER A 113 0.22 -15.95 -1.72
CA SER A 113 0.20 -16.71 -0.47
C SER A 113 -0.13 -18.19 -0.68
N LEU A 114 -1.03 -18.52 -1.61
CA LEU A 114 -1.35 -19.90 -1.98
C LEU A 114 -0.16 -20.59 -2.65
N PHE A 115 0.58 -19.88 -3.52
CA PHE A 115 1.80 -20.43 -4.13
C PHE A 115 2.93 -20.64 -3.11
N VAL A 116 3.09 -19.75 -2.13
CA VAL A 116 4.12 -19.90 -1.07
C VAL A 116 3.78 -21.08 -0.14
N VAL A 117 2.54 -21.21 0.29
CA VAL A 117 2.09 -22.34 1.14
C VAL A 117 2.23 -23.66 0.40
N LYS A 118 2.04 -23.68 -0.93
CA LYS A 118 2.18 -24.90 -1.73
C LYS A 118 3.63 -25.33 -1.95
N ILE A 119 4.59 -24.40 -1.95
CA ILE A 119 6.03 -24.71 -2.04
C ILE A 119 6.61 -25.17 -0.69
N GLU A 120 6.10 -24.66 0.44
CA GLU A 120 6.54 -25.10 1.78
C GLU A 120 5.96 -26.47 2.20
N ASN A 121 5.02 -27.04 1.42
CA ASN A 121 4.37 -28.34 1.67
C ASN A 121 4.72 -29.41 0.60
N ILE A 122 5.80 -29.23 -0.16
CA ILE A 122 6.38 -30.21 -1.09
C ILE A 122 7.82 -30.47 -0.64
#